data_AF-A0A957RWR9-F1
#
_entry.id   AF-A0A957RWR9-F1
#
_cell.length_a   1.000
_cell.length_b   1.000
_cell.length_c   1.000
_cell.angle_alpha   90.00
_cell.angle_beta   90.00
_cell.angle_gamma   90.00
#
_symmetry.space_group_name_H-M   'P 1'
#
loop_
_entity.id
_entity.type
_entity.pdbx_description
1 polymer ?
#
loop_
_entity_poly.entity_id
_entity_poly.type
_entity_poly.pdbx_seq_one_letter_code
_entity_poly.pdbx_strand_id
1 'polypeptide(L)'
;MQQGRIQVSCPAVLGDGSLSWAMPCAPYAGNGVGFFAIPPTGANVWVEFEGGDPDYPIWSGGFWGPGEAPASPALAEMKVLKTSTGTITINDLPGAGGITIETTTGMKISLTALGLEITNGQGAAIKLTGPQVSVNDGALEVI
;
A
#
# COMPACT_ATOMS: atom_id res chain seq x y z
N MET A 1 -10.24 9.78 20.70
CA MET A 1 -9.43 10.95 20.31
C MET A 1 -8.23 10.45 19.49
N GLN A 2 -8.44 10.09 18.23
CA GLN A 2 -7.37 9.61 17.33
C GLN A 2 -7.44 10.44 16.06
N GLN A 3 -6.46 11.32 15.89
CA GLN A 3 -6.40 12.31 14.79
C GLN A 3 -5.35 11.96 13.74
N GLY A 4 -4.69 10.79 13.84
CA GLY A 4 -3.61 10.41 12.91
C GLY A 4 -2.35 11.27 13.02
N ARG A 5 -2.11 11.90 14.17
CA ARG A 5 -0.86 12.63 14.43
C ARG A 5 0.31 11.67 14.62
N ILE A 6 1.50 12.10 14.22
CA ILE A 6 2.77 11.40 14.46
C ILE A 6 3.77 12.34 15.11
N GLN A 7 4.77 11.81 15.82
CA GLN A 7 5.92 12.60 16.24
C GLN A 7 6.92 12.69 15.09
N VAL A 8 7.34 13.91 14.76
CA VAL A 8 8.34 14.18 13.72
C VAL A 8 9.58 14.82 14.33
N SER A 9 10.73 14.49 13.76
CA SER A 9 11.99 15.22 13.95
C SER A 9 12.28 16.00 12.68
N CYS A 10 12.52 17.30 12.80
CA CYS A 10 12.93 18.17 11.69
C CYS A 10 14.05 19.08 12.18
N PRO A 11 15.31 18.60 12.24
CA PRO A 11 16.41 19.33 12.88
C PRO A 11 16.63 20.74 12.32
N ALA A 12 16.39 20.93 11.02
CA ALA A 12 16.55 22.21 10.34
C ALA A 12 15.58 23.31 10.83
N VAL A 13 14.44 22.94 11.43
CA VAL A 13 13.41 23.89 11.89
C VAL A 13 13.17 23.78 13.41
N LEU A 14 13.10 22.56 13.93
CA LEU A 14 12.80 22.28 15.35
C LEU A 14 14.06 22.20 16.24
N GLY A 15 15.25 22.18 15.63
CA GLY A 15 16.51 21.92 16.33
C GLY A 15 16.79 20.43 16.56
N ASP A 16 18.05 20.11 16.82
CA ASP A 16 18.51 18.73 17.02
C ASP A 16 17.87 18.09 18.25
N GLY A 17 17.39 16.85 18.10
CA GLY A 17 16.79 16.07 19.19
C GLY A 17 15.37 16.47 19.59
N SER A 18 14.81 17.52 19.00
CA SER A 18 13.44 17.96 19.24
C SER A 18 12.43 17.09 18.48
N LEU A 19 11.31 16.76 19.13
CA LEU A 19 10.16 16.10 18.52
C LEU A 19 8.91 16.96 18.70
N SER A 20 8.09 17.03 17.64
CA SER A 20 6.80 17.69 17.70
C SER A 20 5.69 16.83 17.10
N TRP A 21 4.46 16.99 17.58
CA TRP A 21 3.30 16.26 17.07
C TRP A 21 2.75 16.94 15.83
N ALA A 22 2.92 16.31 14.67
CA ALA A 22 2.45 16.84 13.40
C ALA A 22 1.01 16.38 13.07
N MET A 23 0.19 17.29 12.54
CA MET A 23 -1.14 16.99 12.01
C MET A 23 -1.07 16.31 10.64
N PRO A 24 -1.94 15.35 10.31
CA PRO A 24 -1.95 14.73 8.98
C PRO A 24 -2.54 15.66 7.90
N CYS A 25 -1.85 15.77 6.77
CA CYS A 25 -2.45 16.14 5.49
C CYS A 25 -2.82 14.86 4.73
N ALA A 26 -3.90 14.21 5.16
CA ALA A 26 -4.37 12.96 4.55
C ALA A 26 -5.05 13.22 3.19
N PRO A 27 -4.89 12.35 2.19
CA PRO A 27 -5.49 12.54 0.86
C PRO A 27 -7.02 12.40 0.86
N TYR A 28 -7.59 11.74 1.88
CA TYR A 28 -9.03 11.64 2.08
C TYR A 28 -9.32 11.53 3.58
N ALA A 29 -10.20 12.36 4.12
CA ALA A 29 -10.59 12.35 5.53
C ALA A 29 -12.02 12.88 5.72
N GLY A 30 -12.71 12.36 6.73
CA GLY A 30 -14.06 12.77 7.13
C GLY A 30 -14.54 12.02 8.37
N ASN A 31 -15.76 12.29 8.82
CA ASN A 31 -16.32 11.58 9.98
C ASN A 31 -16.57 10.09 9.63
N GLY A 32 -15.74 9.20 10.17
CA GLY A 32 -15.85 7.75 9.96
C GLY A 32 -15.35 7.23 8.61
N VAL A 33 -14.72 8.08 7.79
CA VAL A 33 -14.21 7.74 6.46
C VAL A 33 -12.84 8.38 6.22
N GLY A 34 -12.02 7.78 5.35
CA GLY A 34 -10.75 8.38 4.96
C GLY A 34 -9.70 7.37 4.50
N PHE A 35 -8.55 7.91 4.13
CA PHE A 35 -7.31 7.17 3.90
C PHE A 35 -6.44 7.27 5.15
N PHE A 36 -6.49 6.25 5.99
CA PHE A 36 -5.79 6.22 7.28
C PHE A 36 -4.60 5.24 7.22
N ALA A 37 -3.46 5.74 6.76
CA ALA A 37 -2.21 4.97 6.64
C ALA A 37 -1.10 5.71 7.39
N ILE A 38 -0.89 5.33 8.65
CA ILE A 38 0.14 5.93 9.50
C ILE A 38 1.50 5.32 9.13
N PRO A 39 2.52 6.13 8.78
CA PRO A 39 3.85 5.63 8.50
C PRO A 39 4.45 4.90 9.72
N PRO A 40 5.24 3.83 9.52
CA PRO A 40 5.95 3.18 10.61
C PRO A 40 7.03 4.10 11.20
N THR A 41 7.42 3.87 12.44
CA THR A 41 8.55 4.57 13.06
C THR A 41 9.81 4.42 12.22
N GLY A 42 10.51 5.53 11.98
CA GLY A 42 11.70 5.58 11.13
C GLY A 42 11.41 5.85 9.65
N ALA A 43 10.15 5.86 9.21
CA ALA A 43 9.81 6.28 7.85
C ALA A 43 10.09 7.77 7.64
N ASN A 44 10.53 8.10 6.43
CA ASN A 44 10.75 9.49 6.04
C ASN A 44 9.44 10.15 5.62
N VAL A 45 9.19 11.36 6.13
CA VAL A 45 8.00 12.16 5.81
C VAL A 45 8.37 13.59 5.46
N TRP A 46 7.56 14.22 4.62
CA TRP A 46 7.61 15.67 4.45
C TRP A 46 6.87 16.35 5.59
N VAL A 47 7.52 17.37 6.17
CA VAL A 47 6.94 18.20 7.23
C VAL A 47 6.77 19.61 6.70
N GLU A 48 5.54 20.09 6.77
CA GLU A 48 5.14 21.47 6.51
C GLU A 48 4.78 22.14 7.83
N PHE A 49 4.67 23.47 7.82
CA PHE A 49 4.35 24.27 9.00
C PHE A 49 3.22 25.21 8.65
N GLU A 50 2.10 25.13 9.38
CA GLU A 50 0.91 25.92 9.11
C GLU A 50 1.24 27.42 9.20
N GLY A 51 1.02 28.17 8.11
CA GLY A 51 1.40 29.59 8.07
C GLY A 51 2.90 29.87 8.21
N GLY A 52 3.75 28.84 8.11
CA GLY A 52 5.18 28.93 8.39
C GLY A 52 5.54 28.93 9.87
N ASP A 53 4.60 28.62 10.77
CA ASP A 53 4.82 28.58 12.21
C ASP A 53 5.36 27.21 12.67
N PRO A 54 6.60 27.15 13.20
CA PRO A 54 7.20 25.91 13.71
C PRO A 54 6.40 25.17 14.79
N ASP A 55 5.52 25.87 15.52
CA ASP A 55 4.67 25.28 16.57
C ASP A 55 3.49 24.47 16.00
N TYR A 56 3.20 24.58 14.69
CA TYR A 56 2.09 23.91 14.01
C TYR A 56 2.56 23.02 12.84
N PRO A 57 3.32 21.93 13.11
CA PRO A 57 3.77 21.03 12.06
C PRO A 57 2.63 20.19 11.46
N ILE A 58 2.75 19.91 10.17
CA ILE A 58 1.87 19.07 9.36
C ILE A 58 2.74 18.02 8.67
N TRP A 59 2.33 16.76 8.65
CA TRP A 59 2.98 15.73 7.84
C TRP A 59 2.18 15.52 6.54
N SER A 60 2.84 15.68 5.39
CA SER A 60 2.18 15.76 4.07
C SER A 60 2.45 14.58 3.13
N GLY A 61 2.95 13.48 3.69
CA GLY A 61 3.22 12.25 2.96
C GLY A 61 4.59 11.68 3.29
N GLY A 62 4.79 10.43 2.89
CA GLY A 62 6.07 9.74 3.02
C GLY A 62 6.89 9.80 1.75
N PHE A 63 8.19 9.57 1.87
CA PHE A 63 9.08 9.32 0.74
C PHE A 63 10.02 8.15 1.03
N TRP A 64 10.44 7.45 -0.01
CA TRP A 64 11.34 6.31 0.12
C TRP A 64 12.79 6.76 0.11
N GLY A 65 13.57 6.22 1.04
CA GLY A 65 15.02 6.22 0.95
C GLY A 65 15.52 5.26 -0.14
N PRO A 66 16.83 5.27 -0.43
CA PRO A 66 17.43 4.35 -1.39
C PRO A 66 17.12 2.88 -1.06
N GLY A 67 16.46 2.18 -1.98
CA GLY A 67 16.12 0.76 -1.83
C GLY A 67 14.85 0.47 -1.01
N GLU A 68 14.14 1.49 -0.51
CA GLU A 68 12.94 1.30 0.31
C GLU A 68 11.63 1.22 -0.50
N ALA A 69 11.68 1.50 -1.80
CA ALA A 69 10.50 1.47 -2.66
C ALA A 69 9.85 0.07 -2.69
N PRO A 70 8.51 -0.04 -2.65
CA PRO A 70 7.82 -1.31 -2.46
C PRO A 70 7.79 -2.20 -3.71
N ALA A 71 8.25 -1.69 -4.85
CA ALA A 71 8.28 -2.35 -6.14
C ALA A 71 9.67 -2.23 -6.79
N SER A 72 10.12 -3.32 -7.41
CA SER A 72 11.34 -3.35 -8.21
C SER A 72 11.12 -4.22 -9.45
N PRO A 73 11.46 -3.73 -10.67
CA PRO A 73 11.92 -2.38 -10.97
C PRO A 73 10.83 -1.31 -10.76
N ALA A 74 11.25 -0.08 -10.44
CA ALA A 74 10.35 1.07 -10.31
C ALA A 74 9.92 1.58 -11.70
N LEU A 75 8.97 0.88 -12.31
CA LEU A 75 8.41 1.19 -13.62
C LEU A 75 7.10 1.96 -13.50
N ALA A 76 6.79 2.80 -14.48
CA ALA A 76 5.56 3.59 -14.52
C ALA A 76 4.29 2.71 -14.56
N GLU A 77 4.42 1.48 -15.04
CA GLU A 77 3.36 0.49 -15.14
C GLU A 77 2.95 -0.08 -13.78
N MET A 78 3.80 0.00 -12.76
CA MET A 78 3.60 -0.64 -11.45
C MET A 78 2.99 0.33 -10.44
N LYS A 79 1.79 0.02 -9.93
CA LYS A 79 1.13 0.77 -8.84
C LYS A 79 0.96 -0.19 -7.67
N VAL A 80 1.60 0.12 -6.55
CA VAL A 80 1.72 -0.81 -5.43
C VAL A 80 1.33 -0.14 -4.13
N LEU A 81 0.37 -0.73 -3.42
CA LEU A 81 0.15 -0.49 -2.00
C LEU A 81 0.64 -1.72 -1.23
N LYS A 82 1.76 -1.57 -0.52
CA LYS A 82 2.39 -2.65 0.25
C LYS A 82 2.40 -2.32 1.72
N THR A 83 2.03 -3.30 2.53
CA THR A 83 2.09 -3.26 4.00
C THR A 83 2.83 -4.51 4.51
N SER A 84 3.03 -4.62 5.82
CA SER A 84 3.62 -5.83 6.43
C SER A 84 2.77 -7.08 6.25
N THR A 85 1.47 -6.94 5.97
CA THR A 85 0.53 -8.07 5.83
C THR A 85 0.43 -8.57 4.40
N GLY A 86 0.62 -7.69 3.42
CA GLY A 86 0.38 -8.02 2.02
C GLY A 86 0.52 -6.83 1.08
N THR A 87 0.22 -7.11 -0.18
CA THR A 87 0.43 -6.21 -1.30
C THR A 87 -0.81 -6.18 -2.19
N ILE A 88 -1.20 -4.98 -2.60
CA ILE A 88 -2.09 -4.75 -3.73
C ILE A 88 -1.25 -4.19 -4.87
N THR A 89 -1.27 -4.86 -6.01
CA THR A 89 -0.51 -4.49 -7.20
C THR A 89 -1.45 -4.32 -8.39
N ILE A 90 -1.38 -3.17 -9.05
CA ILE A 90 -1.92 -2.94 -10.39
C ILE A 90 -0.72 -2.85 -11.33
N ASN A 91 -0.67 -3.74 -12.30
CA ASN A 91 0.38 -3.82 -13.31
C ASN A 91 -0.21 -3.51 -14.68
N ASP A 92 0.16 -2.37 -15.26
CA ASP A 92 -0.34 -1.90 -16.56
C ASP A 92 0.50 -2.40 -17.75
N LEU A 93 1.43 -3.35 -17.54
CA LEU A 93 2.22 -3.93 -18.64
C LEU A 93 1.29 -4.56 -19.70
N PRO A 94 1.37 -4.13 -20.98
CA PRO A 94 0.52 -4.69 -22.03
C PRO A 94 0.68 -6.21 -22.17
N GLY A 95 -0.43 -6.94 -22.21
CA GLY A 95 -0.47 -8.40 -22.41
C GLY A 95 -0.07 -9.26 -21.20
N ALA A 96 0.67 -8.72 -20.23
CA ALA A 96 1.13 -9.44 -19.03
C ALA A 96 0.64 -8.81 -17.70
N GLY A 97 -0.07 -7.69 -17.78
CA GLY A 97 -0.58 -6.94 -16.65
C GLY A 97 -1.75 -7.61 -15.92
N GLY A 98 -2.26 -6.89 -14.93
CA GLY A 98 -3.38 -7.33 -14.11
C GLY A 98 -3.41 -6.69 -12.73
N ILE A 99 -4.40 -7.11 -11.94
CA ILE A 99 -4.59 -6.68 -10.57
C ILE A 99 -4.38 -7.90 -9.67
N THR A 100 -3.52 -7.78 -8.68
CA THR A 100 -3.25 -8.82 -7.70
C THR A 100 -3.38 -8.28 -6.28
N ILE A 101 -4.01 -9.05 -5.41
CA ILE A 101 -4.03 -8.85 -3.97
C ILE A 101 -3.45 -10.11 -3.36
N GLU A 102 -2.38 -9.98 -2.59
CA GLU A 102 -1.68 -11.11 -2.00
C GLU A 102 -1.26 -10.83 -0.56
N THR A 103 -1.32 -11.86 0.28
CA THR A 103 -0.77 -11.81 1.64
C THR A 103 0.62 -12.41 1.67
N THR A 104 1.41 -12.05 2.68
CA THR A 104 2.75 -12.63 2.89
C THR A 104 2.70 -14.13 3.20
N THR A 105 1.53 -14.68 3.55
CA THR A 105 1.32 -16.11 3.80
C THR A 105 0.86 -16.90 2.56
N GLY A 106 0.82 -16.27 1.39
CA GLY A 106 0.52 -16.93 0.11
C GLY A 106 -0.96 -17.01 -0.28
N MET A 107 -1.86 -16.34 0.45
CA MET A 107 -3.25 -16.17 -0.02
C MET A 107 -3.26 -15.13 -1.13
N LYS A 108 -4.03 -15.37 -2.20
CA LYS A 108 -3.99 -14.52 -3.39
C LYS A 108 -5.32 -14.46 -4.12
N ILE A 109 -5.63 -13.27 -4.62
CA ILE A 109 -6.65 -12.99 -5.63
C ILE A 109 -5.93 -12.33 -6.81
N SER A 110 -6.05 -12.87 -8.02
CA SER A 110 -5.48 -12.27 -9.22
C SER A 110 -6.45 -12.22 -10.38
N LEU A 111 -6.46 -11.08 -11.06
CA LEU A 111 -7.23 -10.80 -12.26
C LEU A 111 -6.23 -10.37 -13.34
N THR A 112 -6.01 -11.23 -14.33
CA THR A 112 -4.99 -11.03 -15.37
C THR A 112 -5.56 -11.32 -16.75
N ALA A 113 -4.79 -11.01 -17.79
CA ALA A 113 -5.14 -11.40 -19.15
C ALA A 113 -5.27 -12.93 -19.34
N LEU A 114 -4.65 -13.73 -18.47
CA LEU A 114 -4.70 -15.20 -18.51
C LEU A 114 -5.95 -15.79 -17.84
N GLY A 115 -6.65 -15.00 -17.01
CA GLY A 115 -7.80 -15.46 -16.24
C GLY A 115 -7.86 -14.88 -14.83
N LEU A 116 -8.81 -15.41 -14.06
CA LEU A 116 -9.04 -15.06 -12.65
C LEU A 116 -8.65 -16.23 -11.75
N GLU A 117 -8.05 -15.93 -10.60
CA GLU A 117 -7.67 -16.94 -9.60
C GLU A 117 -7.94 -16.41 -8.18
N ILE A 118 -8.49 -17.29 -7.34
CA ILE A 118 -8.55 -17.13 -5.87
C ILE A 118 -7.91 -18.36 -5.25
N THR A 119 -6.92 -18.19 -4.38
CA THR A 119 -6.23 -19.27 -3.68
C THR A 119 -5.98 -18.94 -2.22
N ASN A 120 -6.11 -19.93 -1.34
CA ASN A 120 -5.78 -19.80 0.07
C ASN A 120 -4.29 -20.08 0.38
N GLY A 121 -3.48 -20.41 -0.63
CA GLY A 121 -2.08 -20.79 -0.45
C GLY A 121 -1.85 -22.15 0.23
N GLN A 122 -2.91 -22.94 0.43
CA GLN A 122 -2.89 -24.23 1.15
C GLN A 122 -3.52 -25.35 0.31
N GLY A 123 -3.58 -25.18 -1.02
CA GLY A 123 -4.11 -26.17 -1.96
C GLY A 123 -5.57 -26.02 -2.33
N ALA A 124 -6.32 -25.09 -1.73
CA ALA A 124 -7.67 -24.75 -2.19
C ALA A 124 -7.62 -23.56 -3.15
N ALA A 125 -8.19 -23.74 -4.35
CA ALA A 125 -8.18 -22.71 -5.40
C ALA A 125 -9.42 -22.77 -6.29
N ILE A 126 -9.80 -21.62 -6.85
CA ILE A 126 -10.79 -21.49 -7.92
C ILE A 126 -10.15 -20.69 -9.05
N LYS A 127 -10.17 -21.23 -10.27
CA LYS A 127 -9.58 -20.64 -11.47
C LYS A 127 -10.63 -20.51 -12.57
N LEU A 128 -10.71 -19.35 -13.20
CA LEU A 128 -11.57 -19.08 -14.36
C LEU A 128 -10.70 -18.74 -15.57
N THR A 129 -10.82 -19.53 -16.63
CA THR A 129 -10.07 -19.35 -17.88
C THR A 129 -11.00 -19.54 -19.06
N GLY A 130 -11.30 -18.45 -19.79
CA GLY A 130 -12.31 -18.49 -20.85
C GLY A 130 -13.67 -18.96 -20.31
N PRO A 131 -14.30 -20.00 -20.88
CA PRO A 131 -15.56 -20.56 -20.38
C PRO A 131 -15.39 -21.52 -19.18
N GLN A 132 -14.16 -21.91 -18.84
CA GLN A 132 -13.90 -22.99 -17.90
C GLN A 132 -13.80 -22.49 -16.45
N VAL A 133 -14.32 -23.30 -15.52
CA VAL A 133 -14.12 -23.15 -14.08
C VAL A 133 -13.43 -24.40 -13.54
N SER A 134 -12.27 -24.24 -12.91
CA SER A 134 -11.53 -25.31 -12.24
C SER A 134 -11.46 -25.05 -10.74
N VAL A 135 -11.77 -26.07 -9.94
CA VAL A 135 -11.69 -26.04 -8.47
C VAL A 135 -10.65 -27.06 -8.01
N ASN A 136 -9.74 -26.60 -7.14
CA ASN A 136 -8.62 -27.37 -6.59
C ASN A 136 -7.84 -28.13 -7.67
N ASP A 137 -7.44 -27.40 -8.72
CA ASP A 137 -6.61 -27.90 -9.82
C ASP A 137 -7.17 -29.17 -10.50
N GLY A 138 -8.47 -29.15 -10.78
CA GLY A 138 -9.15 -30.21 -11.53
C GLY A 138 -9.87 -31.24 -10.67
N ALA A 139 -9.93 -31.07 -9.34
CA ALA A 139 -10.77 -31.91 -8.48
C ALA A 139 -12.27 -31.80 -8.83
N LEU A 140 -12.68 -30.63 -9.32
CA LEU A 140 -13.98 -30.41 -9.96
C LEU A 140 -13.77 -29.44 -11.13
N GLU A 141 -14.23 -29.82 -12.31
CA GLU A 141 -14.20 -28.98 -13.51
C GLU A 141 -15.60 -28.84 -14.10
N VAL A 142 -15.94 -27.62 -14.50
CA VAL A 142 -17.14 -27.30 -15.28
C VAL A 142 -16.69 -26.66 -16.59
N ILE A 143 -17.14 -27.22 -17.71
CA ILE A 143 -16.78 -26.84 -19.09
C ILE A 143 -17.95 -26.14 -19.76
#